data_AF-A0A6V8KVC7-F1
#
_entry.id   AF-A0A6V8KVC7-F1
#
_cell.length_a   1.000
_cell.length_b   1.000
_cell.length_c   1.000
_cell.angle_alpha   90.00
_cell.angle_beta   90.00
_cell.angle_gamma   90.00
#
_symmetry.space_group_name_H-M   'P 1'
#
loop_
_entity.id
_entity.type
_entity.pdbx_description
1 polymer ?
#
loop_
_entity_poly.entity_id
_entity_poly.type
_entity_poly.pdbx_seq_one_letter_code
_entity_poly.pdbx_strand_id
1 'polypeptide(L)'
;MRVSTYADVLTSAHPMAQALANGTKQQPGALLQDLLNKSGGRYEVTIDLPAQFREKLRKLAELTSDSKLANLADQTEVTISLEHLRTHDPGSTRIVYGYRLDREPGDPALPGFDK
;
A
#
# COMPACT_ATOMS: atom_id res chain seq x y z
N MET A 1 -14.95 7.53 -0.91
CA MET A 1 -13.69 7.04 -1.51
C MET A 1 -12.72 6.84 -0.38
N ARG A 2 -11.98 5.73 -0.38
CA ARG A 2 -11.14 5.39 0.78
C ARG A 2 -9.72 5.03 0.37
N VAL A 3 -8.74 5.72 0.95
CA VAL A 3 -7.35 5.26 0.92
C VAL A 3 -7.18 4.21 2.01
N SER A 4 -6.65 3.06 1.61
CA SER A 4 -6.35 1.94 2.51
C SER A 4 -4.90 1.53 2.33
N THR A 5 -4.20 1.27 3.42
CA THR A 5 -2.92 0.57 3.41
C THR A 5 -3.15 -0.93 3.51
N TYR A 6 -2.21 -1.71 2.97
CA TYR A 6 -2.24 -3.17 3.08
C TYR A 6 -0.83 -3.70 3.27
N ALA A 7 -0.75 -4.84 3.95
CA ALA A 7 0.45 -5.65 4.06
C ALA A 7 0.06 -7.11 4.19
N ASP A 8 0.47 -7.93 3.23
CA ASP A 8 0.09 -9.32 3.11
C ASP A 8 1.31 -10.20 2.88
N VAL A 9 1.25 -11.44 3.39
CA VAL A 9 2.28 -12.44 3.09
C VAL A 9 2.24 -12.77 1.61
N LEU A 10 3.39 -12.66 0.97
CA LEU A 10 3.55 -13.08 -0.42
C LEU A 10 3.44 -14.60 -0.50
N THR A 11 2.27 -15.07 -0.91
CA THR A 11 2.03 -16.48 -1.23
C THR A 11 2.22 -16.73 -2.73
N SER A 12 2.38 -18.00 -3.11
CA SER A 12 2.46 -18.41 -4.53
C SER A 12 1.20 -18.07 -5.33
N ALA A 13 0.05 -17.89 -4.66
CA ALA A 13 -1.19 -17.45 -5.27
C ALA A 13 -1.21 -15.94 -5.60
N HIS A 14 -0.29 -15.15 -5.03
CA HIS A 14 -0.27 -13.71 -5.24
C HIS A 14 0.10 -13.37 -6.69
N PRO A 15 -0.61 -12.43 -7.37
CA PRO A 15 -0.34 -12.08 -8.76
C PRO A 15 1.12 -11.70 -9.05
N MET A 16 1.80 -11.04 -8.11
CA MET A 16 3.23 -10.73 -8.24
C MET A 16 4.13 -11.98 -8.19
N ALA A 17 3.76 -13.00 -7.42
CA ALA A 17 4.50 -14.27 -7.40
C ALA A 17 4.31 -15.04 -8.72
N GLN A 18 3.14 -14.95 -9.34
CA GLN A 18 2.87 -15.53 -10.66
C GLN A 18 3.66 -14.81 -11.78
N ALA A 19 3.83 -13.49 -11.69
CA ALA A 19 4.64 -12.72 -12.63
C ALA A 19 6.14 -13.09 -12.59
N LEU A 20 6.68 -13.48 -11.43
CA LEU A 20 8.03 -14.00 -11.28
C LEU A 20 8.21 -15.35 -12.01
N ALA A 21 7.24 -16.26 -11.88
CA ALA A 21 7.27 -17.54 -12.58
C ALA A 21 7.35 -17.37 -14.11
N ASN A 22 6.92 -16.20 -14.61
CA ASN A 22 6.98 -15.82 -16.02
C ASN A 22 8.28 -15.06 -16.42
N GLY A 23 9.28 -14.95 -15.53
CA GLY A 23 10.65 -14.55 -15.90
C GLY A 23 11.08 -13.12 -15.56
N THR A 24 10.44 -12.43 -14.61
CA THR A 24 10.95 -11.13 -14.11
C THR A 24 12.04 -11.32 -13.05
N LYS A 25 13.20 -10.64 -13.17
CA LYS A 25 14.40 -10.88 -12.35
C LYS A 25 14.36 -10.41 -10.89
N GLN A 26 13.33 -9.67 -10.46
CA GLN A 26 13.24 -9.20 -9.07
C GLN A 26 12.32 -10.11 -8.26
N GLN A 27 12.85 -10.67 -7.17
CA GLN A 27 12.07 -11.44 -6.22
C GLN A 27 11.03 -10.49 -5.58
N PRO A 28 9.73 -10.73 -5.77
CA PRO A 28 8.69 -9.81 -5.30
C PRO A 28 8.60 -9.83 -3.77
N GLY A 29 8.05 -8.75 -3.21
CA GLY A 29 7.91 -8.54 -1.76
C GLY A 29 9.24 -8.23 -1.06
N ALA A 30 9.17 -7.62 0.12
CA ALA A 30 10.31 -7.44 1.01
C ALA A 30 10.38 -8.57 2.04
N LEU A 31 11.57 -8.96 2.49
CA LEU A 31 11.69 -9.89 3.61
C LEU A 31 11.23 -9.21 4.90
N LEU A 32 10.43 -9.89 5.71
CA LEU A 32 9.93 -9.34 6.98
C LEU A 32 11.11 -8.95 7.90
N GLN A 33 12.16 -9.76 7.94
CA GLN A 33 13.39 -9.42 8.68
C GLN A 33 14.04 -8.11 8.21
N ASP A 34 14.07 -7.82 6.91
CA ASP A 34 14.64 -6.57 6.39
C ASP A 34 13.81 -5.35 6.82
N LEU A 35 12.48 -5.51 6.87
CA LEU A 35 11.58 -4.45 7.34
C LEU A 35 11.79 -4.20 8.84
N LEU A 36 11.86 -5.25 9.65
CA LEU A 36 12.14 -5.15 11.08
C LEU A 36 13.52 -4.52 11.34
N ASN A 37 14.55 -4.87 10.55
CA ASN A 37 15.86 -4.27 10.68
C ASN A 37 15.83 -2.75 10.41
N LYS A 38 15.06 -2.32 9.40
CA LYS A 38 14.90 -0.89 9.06
C LYS A 38 14.10 -0.11 10.10
N SER A 39 13.11 -0.74 10.74
CA SER A 39 12.23 -0.10 11.71
C SER A 39 12.74 -0.20 13.16
N GLY A 40 13.91 -0.80 13.39
CA GLY A 40 14.45 -1.02 14.74
C GLY A 40 13.68 -2.08 15.54
N GLY A 41 13.15 -3.10 14.85
CA GLY A 41 12.40 -4.22 15.43
C GLY A 41 10.91 -3.97 15.57
N ARG A 42 10.42 -2.81 15.12
CA ARG A 42 8.98 -2.48 15.15
C ARG A 42 8.26 -3.14 13.97
N TYR A 43 7.11 -3.73 14.21
CA TYR A 43 6.28 -4.32 13.16
C TYR A 43 5.52 -3.22 12.42
N GLU A 44 6.27 -2.37 11.72
CA GLU A 44 5.75 -1.29 10.90
C GLU A 44 6.69 -1.03 9.71
N VAL A 45 6.13 -0.49 8.64
CA VAL A 45 6.90 0.03 7.50
C VAL A 45 6.33 1.36 7.07
N THR A 46 7.20 2.36 6.91
CA THR A 46 6.83 3.67 6.36
C THR A 46 7.19 3.70 4.88
N ILE A 47 6.25 4.16 4.05
CA ILE A 47 6.44 4.34 2.61
C ILE A 47 6.08 5.74 2.18
N ASP A 48 6.83 6.24 1.20
CA ASP A 48 6.58 7.53 0.59
C ASP A 48 5.29 7.48 -0.25
N LEU A 49 4.50 8.54 -0.15
CA LEU A 49 3.40 8.85 -1.05
C LEU A 49 3.95 9.70 -2.21
N PRO A 50 4.06 9.14 -3.43
CA PRO A 50 4.57 9.85 -4.59
C PRO A 50 3.78 11.12 -4.86
N ALA A 51 4.45 12.16 -5.34
CA ALA A 51 3.81 13.44 -5.67
C ALA A 51 2.58 13.27 -6.56
N GLN A 52 2.66 12.39 -7.59
CA GLN A 52 1.53 12.09 -8.48
C GLN A 52 0.32 11.50 -7.76
N PHE A 53 0.55 10.65 -6.74
CA PHE A 53 -0.54 10.09 -5.94
C PHE A 53 -1.17 11.17 -5.04
N ARG A 54 -0.35 12.03 -4.42
CA ARG A 54 -0.81 13.16 -3.61
C ARG A 54 -1.62 14.17 -4.43
N GLU A 55 -1.19 14.49 -5.65
CA GLU A 55 -1.96 15.32 -6.58
C GLU A 55 -3.30 14.69 -6.96
N LYS A 56 -3.32 13.37 -7.17
CA LYS A 56 -4.54 12.60 -7.43
C LYS A 56 -5.51 12.68 -6.25
N LEU A 57 -5.02 12.54 -5.02
CA LEU A 57 -5.84 12.71 -3.81
C LEU A 57 -6.38 14.13 -3.67
N ARG A 58 -5.58 15.17 -3.94
CA ARG A 58 -6.03 16.57 -3.87
C ARG A 58 -7.17 16.86 -4.85
N LYS A 59 -7.03 16.43 -6.11
CA LYS A 59 -8.08 16.57 -7.13
C LYS A 59 -9.37 15.86 -6.73
N LEU A 60 -9.26 14.66 -6.16
CA LEU A 60 -10.42 13.93 -5.68
C LEU A 60 -11.10 14.62 -4.50
N ALA A 61 -10.31 15.09 -3.54
CA ALA A 61 -10.83 15.83 -2.39
C ALA A 61 -11.64 17.06 -2.82
N GLU A 62 -11.16 17.79 -3.84
CA GLU A 62 -11.88 18.93 -4.43
C GLU A 62 -13.20 18.50 -5.10
N LEU A 63 -13.17 17.42 -5.88
CA LEU A 63 -14.34 16.91 -6.61
C LEU A 63 -15.42 16.33 -5.69
N THR A 64 -15.03 15.67 -4.60
CA THR A 64 -15.95 15.00 -3.66
C THR A 64 -16.20 15.82 -2.40
N SER A 65 -15.53 16.97 -2.23
CA SER A 65 -15.49 17.73 -0.98
C SER A 65 -15.07 16.88 0.23
N ASP A 66 -14.20 15.87 0.01
CA ASP A 66 -13.76 14.94 1.05
C ASP A 66 -12.50 15.46 1.76
N SER A 67 -12.69 15.96 2.98
CA SER A 67 -11.62 16.49 3.82
C SER A 67 -10.61 15.43 4.26
N LYS A 68 -10.96 14.14 4.30
CA LYS A 68 -10.01 13.07 4.62
C LYS A 68 -9.01 12.86 3.49
N LEU A 69 -9.47 12.94 2.24
CA LEU A 69 -8.60 12.86 1.07
C LEU A 69 -7.69 14.08 0.98
N ALA A 70 -8.19 15.28 1.32
CA ALA A 70 -7.36 16.49 1.39
C ALA A 70 -6.23 16.33 2.40
N ASN A 71 -6.54 15.87 3.62
CA ASN A 71 -5.54 15.66 4.67
C ASN A 71 -4.48 14.62 4.27
N LEU A 72 -4.89 13.54 3.58
CA LEU A 72 -3.94 12.54 3.07
C LEU A 72 -3.07 13.07 1.93
N ALA A 73 -3.58 14.00 1.10
CA ALA A 73 -2.81 14.62 0.02
C ALA A 73 -1.63 15.47 0.52
N ASP A 74 -1.70 15.94 1.77
CA ASP A 74 -0.65 16.71 2.41
C ASP A 74 0.39 15.83 3.13
N GLN A 75 0.09 14.55 3.37
CA GLN A 75 1.04 13.59 3.93
C GLN A 75 2.05 13.16 2.86
N THR A 76 3.35 13.20 3.19
CA THR A 76 4.42 12.71 2.31
C THR A 76 4.67 11.22 2.45
N GLU A 77 4.24 10.64 3.57
CA GLU A 77 4.55 9.27 3.96
C GLU A 77 3.33 8.66 4.67
N VAL A 78 3.20 7.34 4.59
CA VAL A 78 2.22 6.57 5.35
C VAL A 78 2.90 5.39 6.05
N THR A 79 2.56 5.18 7.31
CA THR A 79 3.02 4.04 8.09
C THR A 79 2.00 2.90 8.02
N ILE A 80 2.47 1.72 7.70
CA ILE A 80 1.69 0.49 7.61
C ILE A 80 2.06 -0.38 8.80
N SER A 81 1.06 -0.75 9.60
CA SER A 81 1.23 -1.72 10.67
C SER A 81 1.41 -3.13 10.10
N LEU A 82 2.41 -3.83 10.61
CA LEU A 82 2.72 -5.24 10.33
C LEU A 82 2.42 -6.10 11.57
N GLU A 83 1.70 -5.58 12.56
CA GLU A 83 1.48 -6.24 13.86
C GLU A 83 0.80 -7.61 13.73
N HIS A 84 -0.10 -7.77 12.74
CA HIS A 84 -0.72 -9.05 12.42
C HIS A 84 0.26 -10.11 11.92
N LEU A 85 1.48 -9.70 11.53
CA LEU A 85 2.54 -10.58 11.03
C LEU A 85 3.49 -11.08 12.12
N ARG A 86 3.27 -10.72 13.40
CA ARG A 86 4.11 -11.16 14.54
C ARG A 86 4.25 -12.67 14.68
N THR A 87 3.24 -13.42 14.24
CA THR A 87 3.21 -14.89 14.31
C THR A 87 4.02 -15.57 13.19
N HIS A 88 4.48 -14.80 12.20
CA HIS A 88 5.24 -15.32 11.06
C HIS A 88 6.74 -15.30 11.35
N ASP A 89 7.46 -16.26 10.79
CA ASP A 89 8.92 -16.31 10.85
C ASP A 89 9.54 -15.18 10.02
N PRO A 90 10.23 -14.18 10.62
CA PRO A 90 10.78 -13.06 9.88
C PRO A 90 11.85 -13.45 8.86
N GLY A 91 12.58 -14.55 9.10
CA GLY A 91 13.71 -14.98 8.27
C GLY A 91 13.30 -15.62 6.93
N SER A 92 12.08 -16.13 6.83
CA SER A 92 11.55 -16.77 5.61
C SER A 92 10.33 -16.05 5.01
N THR A 93 9.64 -15.23 5.79
CA THR A 93 8.39 -14.59 5.35
C THR A 93 8.65 -13.36 4.50
N ARG A 94 8.13 -13.35 3.26
CA ARG A 94 8.11 -12.18 2.38
C ARG A 94 6.76 -11.49 2.42
N ILE A 95 6.77 -10.16 2.42
CA ILE A 95 5.58 -9.31 2.54
C ILE A 95 5.46 -8.43 1.32
N VAL A 96 4.25 -8.31 0.78
CA VAL A 96 3.87 -7.23 -0.15
C VAL A 96 3.10 -6.21 0.66
N TYR A 97 3.43 -4.94 0.50
CA TYR A 97 2.75 -3.85 1.19
C TYR A 97 2.61 -2.65 0.27
N GLY A 98 1.65 -1.80 0.59
CA GLY A 98 1.41 -0.58 -0.16
C GLY A 98 0.18 0.17 0.31
N TYR A 99 -0.26 1.10 -0.52
CA TYR A 99 -1.52 1.80 -0.39
C TYR A 99 -2.34 1.59 -1.67
N ARG A 100 -3.65 1.71 -1.53
CA ARG A 100 -4.58 1.75 -2.64
C ARG A 100 -5.70 2.73 -2.34
N LEU A 101 -6.35 3.18 -3.40
CA LEU A 101 -7.53 4.03 -3.33
C LEU A 101 -8.72 3.21 -3.83
N ASP A 102 -9.62 2.90 -2.91
CA ASP A 102 -10.82 2.10 -3.16
C ASP A 102 -12.06 3.00 -3.30
N ARG A 103 -12.99 2.58 -4.15
CA ARG A 103 -14.33 3.18 -4.26
C ARG A 103 -15.20 2.69 -3.10
N GLU A 104 -15.93 3.60 -2.47
CA GLU A 104 -16.94 3.27 -1.47
C GLU A 104 -18.35 3.28 -2.08
N PRO A 105 -19.27 2.47 -1.54
CA PRO A 105 -20.68 2.53 -1.92
C PRO A 105 -21.22 3.94 -1.68
N GLY A 106 -21.68 4.61 -2.74
CA GLY A 106 -22.16 5.99 -2.69
C GLY A 106 -21.22 7.03 -3.30
N ASP A 107 -20.03 6.64 -3.72
CA ASP A 107 -19.13 7.56 -4.44
C ASP A 107 -19.74 8.00 -5.78
N PRO A 108 -19.75 9.31 -6.10
CA PRO A 108 -20.26 9.82 -7.37
C PRO A 108 -19.44 9.29 -8.54
N ALA A 109 -20.03 9.07 -9.72
CA ALA A 109 -19.28 8.68 -10.91
C ALA A 109 -18.19 9.72 -11.22
N LEU A 110 -16.94 9.27 -11.43
CA LEU A 110 -15.80 10.15 -11.68
C LEU A 110 -15.24 9.85 -13.08
N PRO A 111 -15.72 10.57 -14.11
CA PRO A 111 -15.28 10.35 -15.48
C PRO A 111 -13.76 10.57 -15.60
N GLY A 112 -13.06 9.59 -16.17
CA GLY A 112 -11.59 9.56 -16.27
C GLY A 112 -10.88 8.84 -15.12
N PHE A 113 -11.62 8.44 -14.09
CA PHE A 113 -11.11 7.66 -12.95
C PHE A 113 -11.63 6.22 -12.94
N ASP A 114 -12.86 6.00 -13.39
CA ASP A 114 -13.54 4.69 -13.42
C ASP A 114 -13.25 3.89 -14.72
N LYS A 115 -12.04 4.02 -15.29
CA LYS A 115 -11.65 3.31 -16.53
C LYS A 115 -11.26 1.85 -16.29
#